data_AF-A0A4Q0VLG5-F1
#
_entry.id   AF-A0A4Q0VLG5-F1
#
_cell.length_a   1.000
_cell.length_b   1.000
_cell.length_c   1.000
_cell.angle_alpha   90.00
_cell.angle_beta   90.00
_cell.angle_gamma   90.00
#
_symmetry.space_group_name_H-M   'P 1'
#
loop_
_entity.id
_entity.type
_entity.pdbx_description
1 polymer ?
#
loop_
_entity_poly.entity_id
_entity_poly.type
_entity_poly.pdbx_seq_one_letter_code
_entity_poly.pdbx_strand_id
1 'polypeptide(L)'
;MTEQTHRFKAVIAGKPYTIVGQATDDHMRAVTTLLNEQFDQLKKVSPDISKEDAAVLMAFNAISDQLKMAAKAQNQQKAPNAQKTSADTEDHTPRPHSPETGA
;
A
#
# COMPACT_ATOMS: atom_id res chain seq x y z
N MET A 1 24.18 4.47 -17.21
CA MET A 1 22.80 4.97 -17.43
C MET A 1 22.65 6.22 -16.59
N THR A 2 22.44 7.39 -17.21
CA THR A 2 22.22 8.63 -16.46
C THR A 2 20.78 8.63 -15.98
N GLU A 3 20.58 8.48 -14.67
CA GLU A 3 19.25 8.60 -14.06
C GLU A 3 18.67 9.97 -14.40
N GLN A 4 17.63 9.99 -15.26
CA GLN A 4 16.97 11.23 -15.67
C GLN A 4 16.22 11.78 -14.46
N THR A 5 16.76 12.84 -13.87
CA THR A 5 16.10 13.57 -12.80
C THR A 5 15.33 14.74 -13.41
N HIS A 6 14.07 14.88 -13.00
CA HIS A 6 13.17 15.92 -13.47
C HIS A 6 13.00 16.97 -12.37
N ARG A 7 12.95 18.24 -12.78
CA ARG A 7 12.67 19.37 -11.89
C ARG A 7 11.18 19.66 -11.90
N PHE A 8 10.54 19.52 -10.75
CA PHE A 8 9.13 19.81 -10.54
C PHE A 8 8.96 21.08 -9.70
N LYS A 9 8.08 21.99 -10.12
CA LYS A 9 7.74 23.19 -9.35
C LYS A 9 6.41 22.97 -8.64
N ALA A 10 6.40 23.16 -7.33
CA ALA A 10 5.24 22.95 -6.46
C ALA A 10 5.00 24.19 -5.58
N VAL A 11 3.75 24.43 -5.20
CA VAL A 11 3.41 25.40 -4.14
C VAL A 11 2.88 24.62 -2.96
N ILE A 12 3.58 24.71 -1.82
CA ILE A 12 3.29 23.97 -0.60
C ILE A 12 3.08 24.98 0.52
N ALA A 13 1.93 24.94 1.21
CA ALA A 13 1.59 25.87 2.29
C ALA A 13 1.78 27.37 1.90
N GLY A 14 1.49 27.69 0.64
CA GLY A 14 1.64 29.01 0.03
C GLY A 14 3.08 29.44 -0.28
N LYS A 15 4.07 28.55 -0.16
CA LYS A 15 5.47 28.80 -0.50
C LYS A 15 5.86 28.02 -1.77
N PRO A 16 6.53 28.64 -2.76
CA PRO A 16 7.00 27.94 -3.95
C PRO A 16 8.27 27.13 -3.65
N TYR A 17 8.30 25.89 -4.15
CA TYR A 17 9.43 24.97 -4.04
C TYR A 17 9.78 24.37 -5.40
N THR A 18 11.06 24.06 -5.59
CA THR A 18 11.54 23.27 -6.73
C THR A 18 12.08 21.94 -6.20
N ILE A 19 11.46 20.85 -6.64
CA ILE A 19 11.77 19.48 -6.20
C ILE A 19 12.46 18.77 -7.35
N VAL A 20 13.55 18.05 -7.07
CA VAL A 20 14.29 17.27 -8.07
C VAL A 20 14.12 15.79 -7.74
N GLY A 21 13.62 15.00 -8.68
CA GLY A 21 13.38 13.57 -8.45
C GLY A 21 13.19 12.78 -9.73
N GLN A 22 13.08 11.46 -9.59
CA GLN A 22 12.82 10.53 -10.70
C GLN A 22 11.32 10.20 -10.84
N ALA A 23 10.48 10.73 -9.95
CA ALA A 23 9.04 10.51 -9.98
C ALA A 23 8.38 11.24 -11.15
N THR A 24 7.25 10.70 -11.61
CA THR A 24 6.45 11.31 -12.68
C THR A 24 5.79 12.60 -12.20
N ASP A 25 5.50 13.51 -13.14
CA ASP A 25 4.81 14.77 -12.84
C ASP A 25 3.46 14.53 -12.16
N ASP A 26 2.70 13.52 -12.58
CA ASP A 26 1.40 13.18 -11.97
C ASP A 26 1.55 12.73 -10.52
N HIS A 27 2.57 11.92 -10.22
CA HIS A 27 2.86 11.52 -8.84
C HIS A 27 3.21 12.74 -7.98
N MET A 28 4.07 13.62 -8.49
CA MET A 28 4.47 14.83 -7.78
C MET A 28 3.31 15.81 -7.57
N ARG A 29 2.41 15.94 -8.55
CA ARG A 29 1.16 16.70 -8.41
C ARG A 29 0.26 16.11 -7.33
N ALA A 30 0.03 14.80 -7.36
CA ALA A 30 -0.79 14.13 -6.36
C ALA A 30 -0.23 14.30 -4.94
N VAL A 31 1.08 14.15 -4.75
CA VAL A 31 1.76 14.39 -3.47
C VAL A 31 1.58 15.85 -3.02
N THR A 32 1.74 16.81 -3.93
CA THR A 32 1.56 18.24 -3.62
C THR A 32 0.13 18.56 -3.19
N THR A 33 -0.87 18.01 -3.89
CA THR A 33 -2.28 18.18 -3.55
C THR A 33 -2.58 17.61 -2.16
N LEU A 34 -2.19 16.36 -1.90
CA LEU A 34 -2.41 15.71 -0.61
C LEU A 34 -1.75 16.45 0.56
N LEU A 35 -0.53 16.95 0.35
CA LEU A 35 0.21 17.70 1.36
C LEU A 35 -0.49 19.01 1.73
N ASN A 36 -0.98 19.76 0.74
CA ASN A 36 -1.73 20.99 0.98
C ASN A 36 -3.08 20.70 1.66
N GLU A 37 -3.76 19.63 1.27
CA GLU A 37 -5.01 19.21 1.95
C GLU A 37 -4.78 18.90 3.42
N GLN A 38 -3.72 18.14 3.77
CA GLN A 38 -3.38 17.89 5.17
C GLN A 38 -3.04 19.19 5.92
N PHE A 39 -2.29 20.09 5.28
CA PHE A 39 -1.95 21.38 5.88
C PHE A 39 -3.22 22.20 6.19
N ASP A 40 -4.16 22.26 5.25
CA ASP A 40 -5.43 22.98 5.42
C ASP A 40 -6.32 22.33 6.48
N GLN A 41 -6.35 21.00 6.57
CA GLN A 41 -7.04 20.28 7.64
C GLN A 41 -6.45 20.61 9.01
N LEU A 42 -5.12 20.61 9.12
CA LEU A 42 -4.46 20.93 10.37
C LEU A 42 -4.70 22.39 10.79
N LYS A 43 -4.71 23.31 9.82
CA LYS A 43 -5.10 24.72 10.03
C LYS A 43 -6.55 24.89 10.49
N LYS A 44 -7.48 24.04 10.02
CA LYS A 44 -8.88 24.06 10.48
C LYS A 44 -9.02 23.62 11.94
N VAL A 45 -8.24 22.63 12.35
CA VAL A 45 -8.25 22.10 13.72
C VAL A 45 -7.46 23.01 14.68
N SER A 46 -6.39 23.63 14.20
CA SER A 46 -5.51 24.51 14.97
C SER A 46 -5.11 25.73 14.15
N PRO A 47 -5.91 26.81 14.18
CA PRO A 47 -5.67 28.00 13.36
C PRO A 47 -4.33 28.71 13.66
N ASP A 48 -3.93 28.66 14.92
CA ASP A 48 -2.75 29.36 15.47
C ASP A 48 -1.45 28.57 15.33
N ILE A 49 -1.49 27.37 14.72
CA ILE A 49 -0.29 26.55 14.55
C ILE A 49 0.70 27.23 13.60
N SER A 50 1.98 27.21 13.98
CA SER A 50 3.05 27.67 13.10
C SER A 50 3.20 26.76 11.88
N LYS A 51 3.78 27.26 10.78
CA LYS A 51 4.02 26.42 9.61
C LYS A 51 5.03 25.32 9.90
N GLU A 52 5.98 25.63 10.78
CA GLU A 52 7.04 24.75 11.26
C GLU A 52 6.44 23.59 12.07
N ASP A 53 5.61 23.86 13.07
CA ASP A 53 4.96 22.83 13.87
C ASP A 53 4.00 21.98 13.03
N ALA A 54 3.27 22.62 12.11
CA ALA A 54 2.43 21.93 11.15
C ALA A 54 3.24 20.94 10.29
N ALA A 55 4.41 21.36 9.79
CA ALA A 55 5.29 20.50 9.02
C ALA A 55 5.83 19.32 9.85
N VAL A 56 6.19 19.56 11.12
CA VAL A 56 6.63 18.51 12.04
C VAL A 56 5.54 17.48 12.29
N LEU A 57 4.30 17.92 12.55
CA LEU A 57 3.16 17.01 12.78
C LEU A 57 2.80 16.21 11.53
N MET A 58 2.78 16.85 10.36
CA MET A 58 2.55 16.14 9.09
C MET A 58 3.65 15.11 8.82
N ALA A 59 4.92 15.45 9.07
CA ALA A 59 6.04 14.51 8.92
C ALA A 59 5.92 13.33 9.90
N PHE A 60 5.57 13.59 11.16
CA PHE A 60 5.32 12.54 12.14
C PHE A 60 4.20 11.60 11.70
N ASN A 61 3.08 12.15 11.22
CA ASN A 61 1.94 11.37 10.73
C ASN A 61 2.34 10.52 9.50
N ALA A 62 3.08 11.09 8.56
CA ALA A 62 3.57 10.38 7.39
C ALA A 62 4.51 9.21 7.76
N ILE A 63 5.43 9.42 8.69
CA ILE A 63 6.33 8.36 9.18
C ILE A 63 5.54 7.28 9.94
N SER A 64 4.56 7.66 10.75
CA SER A 64 3.66 6.72 11.44
C SER A 64 2.93 5.83 10.44
N ASP A 65 2.40 6.41 9.36
CA ASP A 65 1.70 5.65 8.32
C ASP A 65 2.65 4.77 7.50
N GLN A 66 3.86 5.25 7.20
CA GLN A 66 4.90 4.43 6.57
C GLN A 66 5.24 3.19 7.42
N LEU A 67 5.39 3.34 8.73
CA LEU A 67 5.63 2.21 9.64
C LEU A 67 4.43 1.25 9.70
N LYS A 68 3.20 1.77 9.75
CA LYS A 68 1.99 0.92 9.69
C LYS A 68 1.91 0.14 8.37
N MET A 69 2.23 0.77 7.25
CA MET A 69 2.25 0.10 5.94
C MET A 69 3.31 -1.01 5.88
N ALA A 70 4.52 -0.75 6.40
CA ALA A 70 5.58 -1.76 6.49
C ALA A 70 5.16 -2.96 7.35
N ALA A 71 4.54 -2.73 8.50
CA ALA A 71 4.02 -3.78 9.37
C ALA A 71 2.89 -4.60 8.70
N LYS A 72 1.99 -3.95 7.96
CA LYS A 72 0.94 -4.64 7.18
C LYS A 72 1.52 -5.50 6.07
N ALA A 73 2.54 -5.03 5.37
CA ALA A 73 3.21 -5.80 4.32
C ALA A 73 3.90 -7.05 4.90
N GLN A 74 4.52 -6.93 6.07
CA GLN A 74 5.13 -8.07 6.76
C GLN A 74 4.10 -9.09 7.27
N ASN A 75 2.97 -8.62 7.80
CA ASN A 75 1.92 -9.53 8.29
C ASN A 75 1.18 -10.27 7.16
N GLN A 76 1.03 -9.66 5.98
CA GLN A 76 0.42 -10.32 4.81
C GLN A 76 1.33 -11.40 4.20
N GLN A 77 2.64 -11.28 4.34
CA GLN A 77 3.60 -12.32 3.93
C GLN A 77 3.63 -13.54 4.86
N LYS A 78 2.99 -13.46 6.04
CA LYS A 78 3.02 -14.49 7.08
C LYS A 78 1.75 -15.33 7.16
N ALA A 79 0.92 -15.36 6.12
CA ALA A 79 -0.14 -16.35 5.95
C ALA A 79 0.34 -17.50 5.04
N PRO A 80 1.02 -18.54 5.58
CA PRO A 80 1.34 -19.73 4.81
C PRO A 80 0.12 -20.65 4.74
N ASN A 81 -0.30 -20.95 3.51
CA ASN A 81 -0.64 -22.30 3.05
C ASN A 81 -1.52 -23.16 4.00
N ALA A 82 -2.82 -22.88 4.08
CA ALA A 82 -3.82 -23.80 4.63
C ALA A 82 -4.90 -24.12 3.58
N GLN A 83 -4.50 -24.77 2.49
CA GLN A 83 -5.45 -25.43 1.58
C GLN A 83 -4.77 -26.58 0.83
N LYS A 84 -4.35 -27.64 1.54
CA LYS A 84 -4.20 -29.00 0.98
C LYS A 84 -4.27 -30.05 2.10
N THR A 85 -5.45 -30.26 2.68
CA THR A 85 -5.76 -31.49 3.43
C THR A 85 -7.25 -31.76 3.36
N SER A 86 -7.71 -32.38 2.27
CA SER A 86 -8.96 -33.14 2.23
C SER A 86 -9.19 -33.64 0.81
N ALA A 87 -8.74 -34.86 0.52
CA ALA A 87 -9.41 -35.84 -0.34
C ALA A 87 -8.43 -36.98 -0.66
N ASP A 88 -8.18 -37.86 0.31
CA ASP A 88 -7.77 -39.24 -0.01
C ASP A 88 -8.07 -40.14 1.20
N THR A 89 -9.35 -40.44 1.38
CA THR A 89 -9.82 -41.49 2.28
C THR A 89 -11.16 -42.00 1.73
N GLU A 90 -11.04 -43.15 1.05
CA GLU A 90 -12.06 -44.20 0.96
C GLU A 90 -13.26 -44.01 0.03
N ASP A 91 -13.12 -44.47 -1.22
CA ASP A 91 -14.17 -45.31 -1.83
C ASP A 91 -13.51 -46.39 -2.71
N HIS A 92 -13.15 -47.51 -2.10
CA HIS A 92 -12.84 -48.74 -2.81
C HIS A 92 -13.90 -49.77 -2.43
N THR A 93 -15.05 -49.68 -3.09
CA THR A 93 -16.08 -50.72 -3.06
C THR A 93 -15.95 -51.56 -4.34
N PRO A 94 -15.44 -52.81 -4.31
CA PRO A 94 -15.56 -53.70 -5.46
C PRO A 94 -16.94 -54.36 -5.42
N ARG A 95 -17.84 -53.98 -6.33
CA ARG A 95 -19.05 -54.75 -6.65
C ARG A 95 -18.71 -55.90 -7.61
N PRO A 96 -19.46 -57.01 -7.59
CA PRO A 96 -18.98 -58.32 -8.03
C PRO A 96 -19.06 -58.48 -9.56
N HIS A 97 -18.05 -59.16 -10.12
CA HIS A 97 -18.12 -59.68 -11.48
C HIS A 97 -18.67 -61.11 -11.46
N SER A 98 -19.80 -61.33 -12.11
CA SER A 98 -20.19 -62.65 -12.64
C SER A 98 -20.41 -62.48 -14.14
N PRO A 99 -19.66 -63.15 -15.01
CA PRO A 99 -20.05 -63.29 -16.40
C PRO A 99 -20.98 -64.49 -16.55
N GLU A 100 -22.20 -64.23 -17.00
CA GLU A 100 -22.98 -65.20 -17.76
C GLU A 100 -22.11 -65.73 -18.91
N THR A 101 -21.84 -67.02 -18.93
CA THR A 101 -21.47 -67.73 -20.16
C THR A 101 -22.52 -68.81 -20.36
N GLY A 102 -23.37 -68.60 -21.35
CA GLY A 102 -24.23 -69.63 -21.90
C GLY A 102 -23.41 -70.59 -22.76
N ALA A 103 -23.67 -71.89 -22.57
CA ALA A 103 -23.64 -72.97 -23.56
C ALA A 103 -24.25 -74.22 -22.92
#